data_AF-A0A662LJJ8-F1
#
_entry.id   AF-A0A662LJJ8-F1
#
_cell.length_a   1.000
_cell.length_b   1.000
_cell.length_c   1.000
_cell.angle_alpha   90.00
_cell.angle_beta   90.00
_cell.angle_gamma   90.00
#
_symmetry.space_group_name_H-M   'P 1'
#
loop_
_entity.id
_entity.type
_entity.pdbx_description
1 polymer ?
#
loop_
_entity_poly.entity_id
_entity_poly.type
_entity_poly.pdbx_seq_one_letter_code
_entity_poly.pdbx_strand_id
1 'polypeptide(L)'
;MIPGASMKRSVTCFILFALLLSTLPSLASAGEKSPAPGEIRLTVIEDSPGELLLHFEAPPPLFTSEGVPIYPGVVSTAPEGYPLLPHISRFLTVGEGRVRLKVHLLRWGEASAGEIPPSPPPCPDMEEVFREGMKGDVYGRDDFYPGRWAEILEEGHFREYHLVLLRINPIQYNPVRGVVRYALEMSIEVISSPALPPPPAHPDISLFLKGVSFNWPWNFEGSPPPPLSSGAEYLIITHPSLMPAAFKMACWKAKEGYTVKVVNTTETGCSALSIRRYLERAYGEWNPPPLYILLLGDADLVPTNYFYRHPYHGTLTGTDHWYSTLSGTDYIPDVFIGRIPANNLTEAFYIVNKTISYRTSPPSNPGFYRNVTVAAYFQDSNRDGYEDRRFVKTSEEIRDNLTAFNYSVRRIYYTPSYVNPTHYNDGYFASGEPLPPSLLRSNGFAWDGDEGDITDAVMSGTLILNHR
;
A
#
# COMPACT_ATOMS: atom_id res chain seq x y z
N MET A 1 29.01 -23.99 14.33
CA MET A 1 29.18 -24.49 12.95
C MET A 1 27.83 -24.95 12.46
N ILE A 2 27.20 -24.16 11.60
CA ILE A 2 25.96 -24.50 10.89
C ILE A 2 26.26 -24.25 9.41
N PRO A 3 26.01 -25.20 8.49
CA PRO A 3 26.43 -25.09 7.09
C PRO A 3 25.57 -24.08 6.33
N GLY A 4 26.21 -23.35 5.42
CA GLY A 4 25.60 -22.31 4.59
C GLY A 4 24.54 -22.84 3.63
N ALA A 5 23.38 -22.19 3.67
CA ALA A 5 22.43 -22.18 2.56
C ALA A 5 22.60 -20.86 1.81
N SER A 6 23.13 -20.97 0.58
CA SER A 6 23.16 -19.88 -0.40
C SER A 6 21.72 -19.58 -0.86
N MET A 7 21.06 -18.66 -0.16
CA MET A 7 19.77 -18.13 -0.59
C MET A 7 20.02 -17.00 -1.59
N LYS A 8 19.73 -17.26 -2.88
CA LYS A 8 19.67 -16.22 -3.91
C LYS A 8 18.63 -15.19 -3.46
N ARG A 9 19.09 -13.98 -3.16
CA ARG A 9 18.25 -12.86 -2.71
C ARG A 9 17.48 -12.31 -3.90
N SER A 10 16.19 -12.60 -3.99
CA SER A 10 15.26 -11.75 -4.73
C SER A 10 14.91 -10.59 -3.80
N VAL A 11 15.48 -9.42 -4.06
CA VAL A 11 15.10 -8.19 -3.35
C VAL A 11 13.87 -7.65 -4.05
N THR A 12 12.70 -8.18 -3.70
CA THR A 12 11.41 -7.56 -4.03
C THR A 12 11.01 -6.76 -2.78
N CYS A 13 11.28 -5.46 -2.78
CA CYS A 13 10.90 -4.56 -1.69
C CYS A 13 9.50 -3.97 -1.94
N PHE A 14 8.58 -4.29 -1.02
CA PHE A 14 7.42 -3.55 -0.55
C PHE A 14 6.80 -2.47 -1.46
N ILE A 15 5.69 -2.83 -2.11
CA ILE A 15 4.60 -1.89 -2.41
C ILE A 15 3.35 -2.39 -1.69
N LEU A 16 3.18 -1.96 -0.43
CA LEU A 16 1.94 -2.19 0.31
C LEU A 16 1.40 -0.91 0.97
N PHE A 17 1.97 0.26 0.65
CA PHE A 17 1.55 1.54 1.25
C PHE A 17 0.74 2.45 0.32
N ALA A 18 0.58 2.11 -0.97
CA ALA A 18 -0.16 2.94 -1.93
C ALA A 18 -1.65 2.54 -2.13
N LEU A 19 -2.09 1.39 -1.62
CA LEU A 19 -3.47 0.89 -1.78
C LEU A 19 -4.45 1.34 -0.67
N LEU A 20 -3.96 2.00 0.38
CA LEU A 20 -4.78 2.43 1.52
C LEU A 20 -5.46 3.80 1.33
N LEU A 21 -5.09 4.58 0.32
CA LEU A 21 -5.76 5.86 0.01
C LEU A 21 -6.96 5.70 -0.93
N SER A 22 -7.18 4.53 -1.53
CA SER A 22 -8.38 4.22 -2.33
C SER A 22 -9.51 3.56 -1.53
N THR A 23 -9.34 3.32 -0.21
CA THR A 23 -10.29 2.54 0.61
C THR A 23 -10.79 3.27 1.86
N LEU A 24 -10.84 4.61 1.85
CA LEU A 24 -11.71 5.31 2.80
C LEU A 24 -13.18 5.06 2.42
N PRO A 25 -14.02 4.56 3.36
CA PRO A 25 -15.39 4.21 3.06
C PRO A 25 -16.22 5.48 2.88
N SER A 26 -16.36 5.92 1.64
CA SER A 26 -17.60 6.55 1.22
C SER A 26 -18.66 5.45 1.24
N LEU A 27 -19.42 5.36 2.34
CA LEU A 27 -20.79 4.83 2.35
C LEU A 27 -21.68 5.77 1.53
N ALA A 28 -21.39 5.83 0.25
CA ALA A 28 -22.27 6.26 -0.82
C ALA A 28 -21.99 5.25 -1.92
N SER A 29 -23.04 4.73 -2.55
CA SER A 29 -22.89 3.92 -3.75
C SER A 29 -22.10 4.72 -4.78
N ALA A 30 -20.78 4.55 -4.80
CA ALA A 30 -20.00 4.78 -5.98
C ALA A 30 -20.43 3.68 -6.94
N GLY A 31 -21.54 3.92 -7.65
CA GLY A 31 -21.75 3.24 -8.91
C GLY A 31 -20.45 3.39 -9.66
N GLU A 32 -19.88 2.27 -10.10
CA GLU A 32 -18.69 2.25 -10.94
C GLU A 32 -18.87 3.34 -11.99
N LYS A 33 -18.10 4.44 -11.86
CA LYS A 33 -18.03 5.40 -12.93
C LYS A 33 -17.51 4.58 -14.11
N SER A 34 -18.33 4.44 -15.15
CA SER A 34 -17.87 3.85 -16.40
C SER A 34 -16.53 4.50 -16.76
N PRO A 35 -15.48 3.71 -17.01
CA PRO A 35 -14.15 4.26 -17.28
C PRO A 35 -14.23 5.26 -18.42
N ALA A 36 -13.47 6.35 -18.33
CA ALA A 36 -13.42 7.32 -19.40
C ALA A 36 -12.97 6.63 -20.71
N PRO A 37 -13.40 7.09 -21.89
CA PRO A 37 -12.86 6.60 -23.16
C PRO A 37 -11.33 6.75 -23.16
N GLY A 38 -10.58 5.65 -23.29
CA GLY A 38 -9.11 5.67 -23.30
C GLY A 38 -8.40 5.12 -22.05
N GLU A 39 -9.10 4.42 -21.16
CA GLU A 39 -8.48 3.76 -19.99
C GLU A 39 -8.38 2.24 -20.19
N ILE A 40 -7.40 1.62 -19.53
CA ILE A 40 -7.30 0.15 -19.44
C ILE A 40 -8.49 -0.38 -18.65
N ARG A 41 -9.16 -1.40 -19.19
CA ARG A 41 -10.25 -2.13 -18.55
C ARG A 41 -9.83 -3.56 -18.29
N LEU A 42 -10.13 -4.03 -17.09
CA LEU A 42 -10.06 -5.42 -16.70
C LEU A 42 -11.43 -5.79 -16.16
N THR A 43 -12.00 -6.89 -16.62
CA THR A 43 -13.33 -7.36 -16.20
C THR A 43 -13.29 -8.84 -15.89
N VAL A 44 -13.98 -9.26 -14.83
CA VAL A 44 -14.25 -10.67 -14.57
C VAL A 44 -15.37 -11.12 -15.51
N ILE A 45 -15.09 -12.09 -16.37
CA ILE A 45 -16.08 -12.68 -17.29
C ILE A 45 -16.72 -13.91 -16.67
N GLU A 46 -15.90 -14.74 -16.02
CA GLU A 46 -16.34 -15.94 -15.31
C GLU A 46 -15.52 -16.10 -14.05
N ASP A 47 -16.18 -16.44 -12.94
CA ASP A 47 -15.55 -16.85 -11.70
C ASP A 47 -16.30 -18.10 -11.23
N SER A 48 -15.79 -19.26 -11.66
CA SER A 48 -16.34 -20.57 -11.34
C SER A 48 -15.31 -21.40 -10.57
N PRO A 49 -15.73 -22.42 -9.81
CA PRO A 49 -14.80 -23.23 -9.04
C PRO A 49 -13.64 -23.79 -9.87
N GLY A 50 -12.43 -23.25 -9.65
CA GLY A 50 -11.18 -23.70 -10.27
C GLY A 50 -10.79 -22.93 -11.54
N GLU A 51 -11.64 -22.02 -12.01
CA GLU A 51 -11.39 -21.23 -13.21
C GLU A 51 -11.94 -19.81 -13.07
N LEU A 52 -11.04 -18.83 -13.15
CA LEU A 52 -11.36 -17.41 -13.20
C LEU A 52 -10.91 -16.87 -14.56
N LEU A 53 -11.85 -16.40 -15.36
CA LEU A 53 -11.62 -15.81 -16.67
C LEU A 53 -11.69 -14.29 -16.58
N LEU A 54 -10.57 -13.64 -16.86
CA LEU A 54 -10.47 -12.18 -16.95
C LEU A 54 -10.39 -11.77 -18.43
N HIS A 55 -11.08 -10.68 -18.77
CA HIS A 55 -10.93 -10.01 -20.06
C HIS A 55 -10.27 -8.66 -19.85
N PHE A 56 -9.21 -8.43 -20.61
CA PHE A 56 -8.45 -7.20 -20.62
C PHE A 56 -8.70 -6.48 -21.94
N GLU A 57 -8.96 -5.17 -21.86
CA GLU A 57 -9.06 -4.28 -23.00
C GLU A 57 -8.27 -2.99 -22.72
N ALA A 58 -7.54 -2.51 -23.72
CA ALA A 58 -6.85 -1.23 -23.63
C ALA A 58 -6.89 -0.50 -24.97
N PRO A 59 -6.88 0.85 -24.98
CA PRO A 59 -6.59 1.60 -26.19
C PRO A 59 -5.12 1.39 -26.62
N PRO A 60 -4.74 1.80 -27.84
CA PRO A 60 -3.32 1.96 -28.16
C PRO A 60 -2.63 2.84 -27.12
N PRO A 61 -1.38 2.53 -26.72
CA PRO A 61 -0.64 3.38 -25.79
C PRO A 61 -0.38 4.76 -26.41
N LEU A 62 -0.33 5.77 -25.55
CA LEU A 62 0.22 7.07 -25.94
C LEU A 62 1.74 6.98 -25.95
N PHE A 63 2.40 7.88 -26.68
CA PHE A 63 3.85 7.96 -26.73
C PHE A 63 4.31 9.35 -26.30
N THR A 64 5.39 9.41 -25.52
CA THR A 64 6.08 10.67 -25.23
C THR A 64 6.75 11.23 -26.49
N SER A 65 7.31 12.44 -26.42
CA SER A 65 8.13 13.02 -27.49
C SER A 65 9.33 12.15 -27.87
N GLU A 66 9.84 11.38 -26.90
CA GLU A 66 10.96 10.45 -27.05
C GLU A 66 10.50 9.08 -27.53
N GLY A 67 9.19 8.86 -27.75
CA GLY A 67 8.65 7.58 -28.20
C GLY A 67 8.55 6.51 -27.11
N VAL A 68 8.49 6.90 -25.83
CA VAL A 68 8.27 5.98 -24.71
C VAL A 68 6.76 5.73 -24.55
N PRO A 69 6.29 4.48 -24.48
CA PRO A 69 4.87 4.20 -24.38
C PRO A 69 4.35 4.44 -22.95
N ILE A 70 3.19 5.08 -22.83
CA ILE A 70 2.56 5.41 -21.56
C ILE A 70 1.06 5.10 -21.58
N TYR A 71 0.54 4.74 -20.40
CA TYR A 71 -0.89 4.78 -20.09
C TYR A 71 -1.09 5.73 -18.90
N PRO A 72 -1.88 6.80 -19.03
CA PRO A 72 -2.14 7.72 -17.93
C PRO A 72 -2.62 6.98 -16.67
N GLY A 73 -2.02 7.29 -15.51
CA GLY A 73 -2.35 6.65 -14.23
C GLY A 73 -1.84 5.22 -14.04
N VAL A 74 -1.05 4.69 -14.99
CA VAL A 74 -0.46 3.35 -14.88
C VAL A 74 1.00 3.45 -14.49
N VAL A 75 1.43 2.55 -13.61
CA VAL A 75 2.78 2.54 -13.04
C VAL A 75 3.74 1.80 -13.98
N SER A 76 4.96 2.30 -14.08
CA SER A 76 6.09 1.61 -14.70
C SER A 76 7.12 1.25 -13.64
N THR A 77 7.34 -0.04 -13.41
CA THR A 77 8.43 -0.57 -12.58
C THR A 77 9.02 -1.80 -13.24
N ALA A 78 10.32 -2.00 -13.05
CA ALA A 78 11.06 -3.15 -13.52
C ALA A 78 12.26 -3.42 -12.59
N PRO A 79 12.85 -4.63 -12.63
CA PRO A 79 14.14 -4.88 -11.99
C PRO A 79 15.19 -3.86 -12.47
N GLU A 80 16.17 -3.57 -11.63
CA GLU A 80 17.27 -2.67 -11.97
C GLU A 80 17.89 -3.02 -13.33
N GLY A 81 18.02 -2.01 -14.19
CA GLY A 81 18.58 -2.10 -15.53
C GLY A 81 17.65 -2.65 -16.61
N TYR A 82 16.39 -2.97 -16.29
CA TYR A 82 15.39 -3.41 -17.27
C TYR A 82 14.47 -2.27 -17.73
N PRO A 83 13.90 -2.32 -18.96
CA PRO A 83 13.00 -1.27 -19.47
C PRO A 83 11.81 -0.97 -18.55
N LEU A 84 11.59 0.31 -18.26
CA LEU A 84 10.44 0.80 -17.48
C LEU A 84 9.15 0.76 -18.31
N LEU A 85 8.45 -0.39 -18.27
CA LEU A 85 7.21 -0.60 -19.00
C LEU A 85 5.96 -0.45 -18.11
N PRO A 86 4.87 0.17 -18.63
CA PRO A 86 3.59 0.21 -17.95
C PRO A 86 3.04 -1.19 -17.66
N HIS A 87 2.55 -1.40 -16.45
CA HIS A 87 1.87 -2.64 -16.05
C HIS A 87 0.76 -2.34 -15.03
N ILE A 88 -0.21 -3.26 -14.94
CA ILE A 88 -1.23 -3.23 -13.90
C ILE A 88 -1.11 -4.47 -13.02
N SER A 89 -1.39 -4.30 -11.73
CA SER A 89 -1.40 -5.40 -10.77
C SER A 89 -2.71 -5.45 -10.00
N ARG A 90 -3.22 -6.65 -9.75
CA ARG A 90 -4.44 -6.91 -8.98
C ARG A 90 -4.23 -8.12 -8.08
N PHE A 91 -4.63 -8.00 -6.81
CA PHE A 91 -4.80 -9.18 -5.97
C PHE A 91 -6.06 -9.91 -6.41
N LEU A 92 -5.97 -11.24 -6.47
CA LEU A 92 -7.07 -12.15 -6.74
C LEU A 92 -7.20 -13.11 -5.57
N THR A 93 -8.43 -13.48 -5.24
CA THR A 93 -8.71 -14.62 -4.36
C THR A 93 -8.97 -15.83 -5.23
N VAL A 94 -8.20 -16.87 -5.04
CA VAL A 94 -8.26 -18.08 -5.87
C VAL A 94 -8.40 -19.33 -4.99
N GLY A 95 -8.71 -20.46 -5.60
CA GLY A 95 -8.72 -21.73 -4.87
C GLY A 95 -7.33 -22.12 -4.38
N GLU A 96 -7.30 -23.00 -3.38
CA GLU A 96 -6.06 -23.45 -2.73
C GLU A 96 -5.05 -24.11 -3.69
N GLY A 97 -3.77 -24.04 -3.31
CA GLY A 97 -2.68 -24.71 -4.02
C GLY A 97 -2.22 -23.99 -5.29
N ARG A 98 -1.56 -24.73 -6.19
CA ARG A 98 -0.80 -24.13 -7.30
C ARG A 98 -1.70 -23.46 -8.35
N VAL A 99 -1.41 -22.18 -8.63
CA VAL A 99 -2.06 -21.40 -9.68
C VAL A 99 -1.33 -21.55 -11.02
N ARG A 100 -2.08 -21.60 -12.11
CA ARG A 100 -1.58 -21.57 -13.49
C ARG A 100 -2.30 -20.51 -14.29
N LEU A 101 -1.57 -19.84 -15.17
CA LEU A 101 -2.13 -18.86 -16.10
C LEU A 101 -2.13 -19.42 -17.53
N LYS A 102 -3.22 -19.23 -18.26
CA LYS A 102 -3.20 -19.22 -19.73
C LYS A 102 -3.62 -17.85 -20.21
N VAL A 103 -2.85 -17.32 -21.15
CA VAL A 103 -3.12 -15.99 -21.72
C VAL A 103 -3.32 -16.15 -23.21
N HIS A 104 -4.46 -15.69 -23.71
CA HIS A 104 -4.77 -15.64 -25.13
C HIS A 104 -4.79 -14.18 -25.58
N LEU A 105 -3.79 -13.79 -26.35
CA LEU A 105 -3.73 -12.47 -26.97
C LEU A 105 -4.72 -12.46 -28.15
N LEU A 106 -5.80 -11.70 -28.03
CA LEU A 106 -6.90 -11.66 -29.00
C LEU A 106 -6.67 -10.59 -30.06
N ARG A 107 -6.27 -9.39 -29.61
CA ARG A 107 -5.95 -8.25 -30.48
C ARG A 107 -4.74 -7.51 -29.95
N TRP A 108 -3.84 -7.15 -30.86
CA TRP A 108 -2.60 -6.45 -30.52
C TRP A 108 -2.18 -5.53 -31.65
N GLY A 109 -1.28 -4.60 -31.35
CA GLY A 109 -0.64 -3.74 -32.32
C GLY A 109 0.88 -3.70 -32.12
N GLU A 110 1.57 -3.17 -33.12
CA GLU A 110 3.02 -2.93 -33.10
C GLU A 110 3.26 -1.48 -33.48
N ALA A 111 4.23 -0.85 -32.82
CA ALA A 111 4.67 0.50 -33.15
C ALA A 111 6.18 0.61 -32.96
N SER A 112 6.80 1.52 -33.70
CA SER A 112 8.14 2.00 -33.37
C SER A 112 8.10 2.66 -31.99
N ALA A 113 9.13 2.42 -31.21
CA ALA A 113 9.34 3.07 -29.92
C ALA A 113 10.73 3.70 -29.91
N GLY A 114 10.88 4.77 -29.14
CA GLY A 114 12.20 5.24 -28.78
C GLY A 114 12.90 4.29 -27.82
N GLU A 115 14.02 4.75 -27.31
CA GLU A 115 14.71 4.04 -26.25
C GLU A 115 13.94 4.18 -24.95
N ILE A 116 13.36 3.08 -24.49
CA ILE A 116 12.69 3.05 -23.19
C ILE A 116 13.78 3.10 -22.11
N PRO A 117 13.66 3.95 -21.07
CA PRO A 117 14.71 4.09 -20.06
C PRO A 117 14.83 2.83 -19.18
N PRO A 118 16.05 2.46 -18.76
CA PRO A 118 16.27 1.40 -17.79
C PRO A 118 15.80 1.82 -16.40
N SER A 119 15.24 0.86 -15.67
CA SER A 119 14.87 1.02 -14.28
C SER A 119 16.12 1.32 -13.45
N PRO A 120 16.15 2.41 -12.69
CA PRO A 120 17.27 2.71 -11.82
C PRO A 120 17.35 1.72 -10.65
N PRO A 121 18.50 1.61 -9.96
CA PRO A 121 18.58 0.90 -8.69
C PRO A 121 17.57 1.50 -7.71
N PRO A 122 17.01 0.72 -6.77
CA PRO A 122 16.20 1.26 -5.68
C PRO A 122 16.97 2.38 -4.97
N CYS A 123 16.51 3.62 -5.14
CA CYS A 123 17.12 4.79 -4.53
C CYS A 123 16.32 5.16 -3.27
N PRO A 124 16.97 5.37 -2.12
CA PRO A 124 16.27 5.83 -0.94
C PRO A 124 15.85 7.29 -1.07
N ASP A 125 14.91 7.68 -0.24
CA ASP A 125 14.59 9.08 0.01
C ASP A 125 15.78 9.74 0.79
N MET A 126 16.97 9.94 0.16
CA MET A 126 18.11 10.77 0.67
C MET A 126 18.65 11.81 -0.35
N GLU A 127 19.30 12.87 0.13
CA GLU A 127 19.55 14.13 -0.60
C GLU A 127 20.62 14.10 -1.73
N GLU A 128 21.36 13.01 -1.95
CA GLU A 128 22.32 12.99 -3.06
C GLU A 128 22.43 11.61 -3.73
N VAL A 129 22.63 11.67 -5.04
CA VAL A 129 22.81 10.59 -6.03
C VAL A 129 21.50 10.00 -6.57
N PHE A 130 20.82 10.76 -7.44
CA PHE A 130 20.13 10.14 -8.57
C PHE A 130 21.13 9.24 -9.28
N ARG A 131 20.85 7.94 -9.29
CA ARG A 131 21.57 6.99 -10.10
C ARG A 131 20.73 6.74 -11.33
N GLU A 132 21.18 7.27 -12.46
CA GLU A 132 20.62 6.87 -13.74
C GLU A 132 20.63 5.35 -13.83
N GLY A 133 19.54 4.79 -14.36
CA GLY A 133 19.50 3.38 -14.66
C GLY A 133 20.59 3.06 -15.67
N MET A 134 21.40 2.05 -15.37
CA MET A 134 22.34 1.50 -16.34
C MET A 134 21.62 0.42 -17.15
N LYS A 135 21.76 0.44 -18.47
CA LYS A 135 21.21 -0.62 -19.33
C LYS A 135 21.76 -1.98 -18.90
N GLY A 136 20.88 -2.85 -18.45
CA GLY A 136 21.20 -4.25 -18.24
C GLY A 136 21.29 -5.02 -19.56
N ASP A 137 21.68 -6.29 -19.47
CA ASP A 137 21.86 -7.19 -20.63
C ASP A 137 20.64 -7.28 -21.55
N VAL A 138 19.44 -7.03 -21.04
CA VAL A 138 18.19 -7.07 -21.82
C VAL A 138 18.21 -6.12 -23.01
N TYR A 139 18.90 -4.98 -22.91
CA TYR A 139 19.01 -4.01 -24.01
C TYR A 139 19.81 -4.52 -25.22
N GLY A 140 20.67 -5.52 -25.02
CA GLY A 140 21.45 -6.15 -26.08
C GLY A 140 20.77 -7.38 -26.71
N ARG A 141 19.55 -7.72 -26.29
CA ARG A 141 18.84 -8.93 -26.75
C ARG A 141 17.79 -8.56 -27.79
N ASP A 142 17.84 -9.21 -28.96
CA ASP A 142 16.78 -9.16 -29.96
C ASP A 142 15.62 -10.08 -29.55
N ASP A 143 14.98 -9.71 -28.44
CA ASP A 143 13.84 -10.42 -27.87
C ASP A 143 12.89 -9.44 -27.18
N PHE A 144 11.64 -9.83 -26.98
CA PHE A 144 10.63 -9.01 -26.34
C PHE A 144 10.67 -9.18 -24.81
N TYR A 145 10.85 -8.08 -24.09
CA TYR A 145 10.71 -7.98 -22.64
C TYR A 145 9.35 -7.37 -22.26
N PRO A 146 8.63 -7.85 -21.23
CA PRO A 146 8.99 -8.94 -20.30
C PRO A 146 8.85 -10.37 -20.84
N GLY A 147 8.30 -10.55 -22.03
CA GLY A 147 8.10 -11.86 -22.69
C GLY A 147 6.84 -12.59 -22.22
N ARG A 148 6.21 -12.13 -21.12
CA ARG A 148 4.93 -12.64 -20.61
C ARG A 148 3.91 -11.52 -20.53
N TRP A 149 2.74 -11.75 -21.09
CA TRP A 149 1.61 -10.81 -21.04
C TRP A 149 0.95 -10.74 -19.66
N ALA A 150 1.01 -11.82 -18.89
CA ALA A 150 0.63 -11.83 -17.48
C ALA A 150 1.45 -12.85 -16.68
N GLU A 151 1.61 -12.59 -15.39
CA GLU A 151 2.33 -13.46 -14.45
C GLU A 151 1.83 -13.28 -13.01
N ILE A 152 2.00 -14.31 -12.17
CA ILE A 152 1.81 -14.20 -10.72
C ILE A 152 3.14 -13.76 -10.11
N LEU A 153 3.15 -12.62 -9.42
CA LEU A 153 4.35 -12.09 -8.76
C LEU A 153 4.55 -12.68 -7.37
N GLU A 154 3.46 -12.74 -6.61
CA GLU A 154 3.44 -13.14 -5.21
C GLU A 154 2.19 -13.99 -4.94
N GLU A 155 2.31 -14.93 -4.03
CA GLU A 155 1.21 -15.75 -3.51
C GLU A 155 1.37 -15.88 -1.99
N GLY A 156 0.25 -15.96 -1.28
CA GLY A 156 0.23 -16.06 0.17
C GLY A 156 -1.20 -16.17 0.70
N HIS A 157 -1.35 -16.15 2.02
CA HIS A 157 -2.64 -16.38 2.66
C HIS A 157 -3.03 -15.22 3.57
N PHE A 158 -4.25 -14.72 3.37
CA PHE A 158 -4.95 -14.00 4.44
C PHE A 158 -5.83 -15.01 5.15
N ARG A 159 -5.36 -15.58 6.26
CA ARG A 159 -6.07 -16.66 6.97
C ARG A 159 -6.36 -17.85 6.05
N GLU A 160 -7.61 -18.25 5.90
CA GLU A 160 -8.04 -19.33 5.01
C GLU A 160 -8.16 -18.92 3.53
N TYR A 161 -7.84 -17.67 3.17
CA TYR A 161 -8.01 -17.13 1.83
C TYR A 161 -6.67 -17.05 1.09
N HIS A 162 -6.52 -17.87 0.05
CA HIS A 162 -5.38 -17.84 -0.84
C HIS A 162 -5.45 -16.61 -1.76
N LEU A 163 -4.46 -15.72 -1.63
CA LEU A 163 -4.33 -14.48 -2.39
C LEU A 163 -3.13 -14.56 -3.33
N VAL A 164 -3.33 -14.13 -4.57
CA VAL A 164 -2.25 -14.02 -5.57
C VAL A 164 -2.22 -12.64 -6.21
N LEU A 165 -1.01 -12.11 -6.42
CA LEU A 165 -0.79 -10.84 -7.10
C LEU A 165 -0.58 -11.09 -8.59
N LEU A 166 -1.63 -10.91 -9.39
CA LEU A 166 -1.55 -10.95 -10.85
C LEU A 166 -0.95 -9.64 -11.37
N ARG A 167 0.12 -9.72 -12.15
CA ARG A 167 0.65 -8.63 -12.98
C ARG A 167 0.27 -8.86 -14.43
N ILE A 168 -0.24 -7.83 -15.10
CA ILE A 168 -0.52 -7.80 -16.53
C ILE A 168 0.44 -6.79 -17.17
N ASN A 169 1.16 -7.25 -18.19
CA ASN A 169 2.18 -6.51 -18.93
C ASN A 169 1.65 -6.20 -20.34
N PRO A 170 0.85 -5.15 -20.51
CA PRO A 170 0.18 -4.83 -21.78
C PRO A 170 1.13 -4.35 -22.87
N ILE A 171 2.41 -4.13 -22.56
CA ILE A 171 3.44 -3.70 -23.50
C ILE A 171 4.63 -4.64 -23.42
N GLN A 172 5.15 -5.02 -24.58
CA GLN A 172 6.35 -5.82 -24.76
C GLN A 172 7.32 -5.04 -25.63
N TYR A 173 8.55 -4.85 -25.18
CA TYR A 173 9.56 -4.05 -25.88
C TYR A 173 10.72 -4.91 -26.37
N ASN A 174 11.09 -4.74 -27.64
CA ASN A 174 12.33 -5.26 -28.18
C ASN A 174 13.35 -4.10 -28.34
N PRO A 175 14.39 -4.05 -27.50
CA PRO A 175 15.34 -2.94 -27.48
C PRO A 175 16.27 -2.91 -28.69
N VAL A 176 16.62 -4.05 -29.28
CA VAL A 176 17.48 -4.10 -30.48
C VAL A 176 16.75 -3.60 -31.72
N ARG A 177 15.46 -3.92 -31.84
CA ARG A 177 14.63 -3.52 -32.98
C ARG A 177 13.98 -2.14 -32.81
N GLY A 178 13.94 -1.58 -31.60
CA GLY A 178 13.26 -0.30 -31.34
C GLY A 178 11.75 -0.37 -31.59
N VAL A 179 11.12 -1.48 -31.24
CA VAL A 179 9.68 -1.68 -31.44
C VAL A 179 9.00 -2.17 -30.16
N VAL A 180 7.75 -1.74 -29.98
CA VAL A 180 6.86 -2.26 -28.94
C VAL A 180 5.70 -3.00 -29.56
N ARG A 181 5.30 -4.10 -28.91
CA ARG A 181 4.01 -4.77 -29.12
C ARG A 181 3.12 -4.45 -27.95
N TYR A 182 1.87 -4.12 -28.21
CA TYR A 182 0.90 -3.81 -27.16
C TYR A 182 -0.39 -4.60 -27.35
N ALA A 183 -0.92 -5.09 -26.24
CA ALA A 183 -2.20 -5.78 -26.21
C ALA A 183 -3.33 -4.75 -26.24
N LEU A 184 -4.25 -4.90 -27.20
CA LEU A 184 -5.52 -4.18 -27.24
C LEU A 184 -6.63 -5.00 -26.59
N GLU A 185 -6.54 -6.33 -26.69
CA GLU A 185 -7.50 -7.26 -26.15
C GLU A 185 -6.82 -8.59 -25.81
N MET A 186 -7.04 -9.13 -24.62
CA MET A 186 -6.59 -10.47 -24.24
C MET A 186 -7.52 -11.11 -23.23
N SER A 187 -7.63 -12.44 -23.27
CA SER A 187 -8.22 -13.23 -22.19
C SER A 187 -7.13 -13.85 -21.32
N ILE A 188 -7.36 -13.86 -20.01
CA ILE A 188 -6.45 -14.40 -19.01
C ILE A 188 -7.26 -15.40 -18.18
N GLU A 189 -6.98 -16.69 -18.39
CA GLU A 189 -7.50 -17.78 -17.55
C GLU A 189 -6.57 -17.97 -16.36
N VAL A 190 -7.13 -17.82 -15.16
CA VAL A 190 -6.49 -18.13 -13.89
C VAL A 190 -7.06 -19.46 -13.40
N ILE A 191 -6.23 -20.50 -13.41
CA ILE A 191 -6.62 -21.87 -13.11
C ILE A 191 -6.06 -22.26 -11.74
N SER A 192 -6.94 -22.66 -10.83
CA SER A 192 -6.62 -23.05 -9.45
C SER A 192 -7.36 -24.34 -9.05
N SER A 193 -7.24 -24.74 -7.78
CA SER A 193 -8.13 -25.77 -7.22
C SER A 193 -9.59 -25.31 -7.28
N PRO A 194 -10.56 -26.21 -7.51
CA PRO A 194 -11.99 -25.89 -7.44
C PRO A 194 -12.52 -25.80 -6.02
N ALA A 195 -11.72 -26.13 -5.00
CA ALA A 195 -12.14 -25.98 -3.62
C ALA A 195 -12.22 -24.48 -3.27
N LEU A 196 -13.45 -23.99 -3.07
CA LEU A 196 -13.69 -22.63 -2.62
C LEU A 196 -13.34 -22.50 -1.12
N PRO A 197 -12.75 -21.37 -0.69
CA PRO A 197 -12.65 -21.08 0.73
C PRO A 197 -14.05 -20.95 1.36
N PRO A 198 -14.18 -21.13 2.68
CA PRO A 198 -15.45 -20.89 3.36
C PRO A 198 -15.83 -19.40 3.30
N PRO A 199 -17.13 -19.06 3.37
CA PRO A 199 -17.57 -17.68 3.52
C PRO A 199 -16.90 -17.00 4.72
N PRO A 200 -16.65 -15.67 4.65
CA PRO A 200 -16.00 -14.92 5.73
C PRO A 200 -16.74 -15.07 7.05
N ALA A 201 -16.05 -15.60 8.06
CA ALA A 201 -16.59 -15.77 9.41
C ALA A 201 -16.81 -14.44 10.17
N HIS A 202 -16.29 -13.32 9.66
CA HIS A 202 -16.42 -11.99 10.28
C HIS A 202 -16.62 -10.90 9.21
N PRO A 203 -17.45 -9.86 9.46
CA PRO A 203 -17.72 -8.80 8.48
C PRO A 203 -16.46 -8.04 8.07
N ASP A 204 -15.54 -7.80 9.00
CA ASP A 204 -14.31 -7.06 8.70
C ASP A 204 -13.32 -7.85 7.80
N ILE A 205 -13.36 -9.20 7.85
CA ILE A 205 -12.65 -10.04 6.88
C ILE A 205 -13.23 -9.85 5.49
N SER A 206 -14.56 -9.89 5.37
CA SER A 206 -15.26 -9.63 4.11
C SER A 206 -14.97 -8.24 3.57
N LEU A 207 -14.97 -7.22 4.43
CA LEU A 207 -14.68 -5.84 4.03
C LEU A 207 -13.24 -5.69 3.52
N PHE A 208 -12.27 -6.30 4.20
CA PHE A 208 -10.88 -6.30 3.76
C PHE A 208 -10.72 -7.00 2.41
N LEU A 209 -11.24 -8.22 2.27
CA LEU A 209 -11.12 -8.99 1.03
C LEU A 209 -11.84 -8.32 -0.13
N LYS A 210 -13.01 -7.70 0.10
CA LYS A 210 -13.70 -6.87 -0.89
C LYS A 210 -12.87 -5.66 -1.33
N GLY A 211 -12.09 -5.07 -0.42
CA GLY A 211 -11.23 -3.92 -0.73
C GLY A 211 -9.93 -4.28 -1.45
N VAL A 212 -9.43 -5.49 -1.26
CA VAL A 212 -8.11 -5.92 -1.79
C VAL A 212 -8.26 -6.82 -3.01
N SER A 213 -9.18 -7.78 -2.99
CA SER A 213 -9.35 -8.78 -4.03
C SER A 213 -10.29 -8.32 -5.14
N PHE A 214 -9.80 -8.38 -6.38
CA PHE A 214 -10.50 -7.90 -7.56
C PHE A 214 -11.72 -8.76 -7.93
N ASN A 215 -11.72 -10.04 -7.58
CA ASN A 215 -12.79 -10.99 -7.89
C ASN A 215 -13.58 -11.43 -6.64
N TRP A 216 -13.56 -10.66 -5.55
CA TRP A 216 -14.22 -11.08 -4.32
C TRP A 216 -15.74 -11.30 -4.50
N PRO A 217 -16.25 -12.54 -4.42
CA PRO A 217 -17.62 -12.85 -4.86
C PRO A 217 -18.64 -12.76 -3.72
N TRP A 218 -18.19 -12.77 -2.46
CA TRP A 218 -19.07 -12.89 -1.30
C TRP A 218 -19.44 -11.55 -0.69
N ASN A 219 -20.73 -11.33 -0.53
CA ASN A 219 -21.21 -10.41 0.50
C ASN A 219 -21.25 -11.19 1.82
N PHE A 220 -20.89 -10.53 2.94
CA PHE A 220 -20.99 -11.15 4.25
C PHE A 220 -22.46 -11.53 4.54
N GLU A 221 -22.76 -12.82 4.53
CA GLU A 221 -24.05 -13.36 4.94
C GLU A 221 -23.97 -13.68 6.42
N GLY A 222 -24.27 -12.66 7.24
CA GLY A 222 -24.28 -12.67 8.70
C GLY A 222 -24.46 -14.03 9.34
N SER A 223 -23.35 -14.70 9.63
CA SER A 223 -23.36 -15.89 10.46
C SER A 223 -23.07 -15.47 11.89
N PRO A 224 -23.83 -15.94 12.88
CA PRO A 224 -23.54 -15.64 14.27
C PRO A 224 -22.13 -16.17 14.58
N PRO A 225 -21.30 -15.39 15.31
CA PRO A 225 -19.96 -15.84 15.68
C PRO A 225 -20.07 -17.17 16.42
N PRO A 226 -19.14 -18.12 16.16
CA PRO A 226 -19.17 -19.42 16.83
C PRO A 226 -19.20 -19.22 18.35
N PRO A 227 -19.89 -20.09 19.10
CA PRO A 227 -19.99 -19.97 20.55
C PRO A 227 -18.59 -19.97 21.17
N LEU A 228 -18.36 -18.98 22.02
CA LEU A 228 -17.09 -18.74 22.71
C LEU A 228 -16.73 -19.94 23.58
N SER A 229 -15.50 -20.45 23.44
CA SER A 229 -14.97 -21.48 24.32
C SER A 229 -13.73 -21.02 25.08
N SER A 230 -12.66 -20.63 24.38
CA SER A 230 -11.33 -20.37 24.98
C SER A 230 -10.55 -19.20 24.36
N GLY A 231 -11.07 -18.56 23.31
CA GLY A 231 -10.39 -17.52 22.53
C GLY A 231 -10.91 -16.10 22.72
N ALA A 232 -10.43 -15.20 21.85
CA ALA A 232 -10.84 -13.80 21.76
C ALA A 232 -10.49 -13.24 20.38
N GLU A 233 -11.41 -12.49 19.78
CA GLU A 233 -11.21 -11.81 18.48
C GLU A 233 -10.24 -10.63 18.58
N TYR A 234 -10.16 -10.00 19.75
CA TYR A 234 -9.31 -8.83 19.99
C TYR A 234 -8.31 -9.12 21.12
N LEU A 235 -7.03 -9.22 20.77
CA LEU A 235 -5.95 -9.46 21.72
C LEU A 235 -5.15 -8.19 21.98
N ILE A 236 -5.11 -7.74 23.23
CA ILE A 236 -4.27 -6.62 23.66
C ILE A 236 -3.04 -7.15 24.40
N ILE A 237 -1.85 -6.82 23.92
CA ILE A 237 -0.57 -7.13 24.57
C ILE A 237 0.01 -5.84 25.13
N THR A 238 0.35 -5.83 26.42
CA THR A 238 0.85 -4.61 27.09
C THR A 238 1.92 -4.90 28.14
N HIS A 239 2.60 -3.87 28.62
CA HIS A 239 3.47 -3.99 29.79
C HIS A 239 2.64 -3.88 31.09
N PRO A 240 2.99 -4.57 32.21
CA PRO A 240 2.25 -4.50 33.47
C PRO A 240 1.94 -3.07 33.97
N SER A 241 2.85 -2.12 33.76
CA SER A 241 2.65 -0.71 34.15
C SER A 241 1.53 0.02 33.39
N LEU A 242 1.13 -0.49 32.22
CA LEU A 242 0.12 0.11 31.34
C LEU A 242 -1.21 -0.64 31.37
N MET A 243 -1.32 -1.73 32.15
CA MET A 243 -2.52 -2.56 32.27
C MET A 243 -3.81 -1.77 32.53
N PRO A 244 -3.86 -0.72 33.38
CA PRO A 244 -5.10 0.03 33.58
C PRO A 244 -5.64 0.69 32.30
N ALA A 245 -4.76 1.19 31.42
CA ALA A 245 -5.17 1.75 30.13
C ALA A 245 -5.60 0.65 29.15
N ALA A 246 -4.89 -0.49 29.13
CA ALA A 246 -5.27 -1.65 28.32
C ALA A 246 -6.65 -2.20 28.70
N PHE A 247 -6.97 -2.31 30.00
CA PHE A 247 -8.30 -2.72 30.44
C PHE A 247 -9.38 -1.72 30.07
N LYS A 248 -9.10 -0.41 30.14
CA LYS A 248 -10.05 0.61 29.68
C LYS A 248 -10.36 0.44 28.19
N MET A 249 -9.34 0.23 27.36
CA MET A 249 -9.50 -0.05 25.94
C MET A 249 -10.26 -1.36 25.71
N ALA A 250 -9.97 -2.41 26.48
CA ALA A 250 -10.66 -3.69 26.39
C ALA A 250 -12.15 -3.57 26.72
N CYS A 251 -12.51 -2.85 27.79
CA CYS A 251 -13.90 -2.59 28.13
C CYS A 251 -14.63 -1.81 27.03
N TRP A 252 -13.95 -0.87 26.36
CA TRP A 252 -14.52 -0.18 25.20
C TRP A 252 -14.74 -1.12 24.02
N LYS A 253 -13.73 -1.92 23.64
CA LYS A 253 -13.84 -2.90 22.55
C LYS A 253 -14.92 -3.96 22.83
N ALA A 254 -15.07 -4.40 24.08
CA ALA A 254 -16.15 -5.27 24.48
C ALA A 254 -17.54 -4.64 24.29
N LYS A 255 -17.69 -3.32 24.51
CA LYS A 255 -18.93 -2.60 24.21
C LYS A 255 -19.21 -2.47 22.71
N GLU A 256 -18.17 -2.46 21.88
CA GLU A 256 -18.30 -2.52 20.41
C GLU A 256 -18.66 -3.94 19.91
N GLY A 257 -18.77 -4.93 20.80
CA GLY A 257 -19.19 -6.29 20.48
C GLY A 257 -18.05 -7.30 20.33
N TYR A 258 -16.79 -6.87 20.47
CA TYR A 258 -15.64 -7.78 20.37
C TYR A 258 -15.45 -8.63 21.62
N THR A 259 -15.01 -9.86 21.42
CA THR A 259 -14.43 -10.66 22.51
C THR A 259 -12.99 -10.25 22.72
N VAL A 260 -12.65 -9.78 23.93
CA VAL A 260 -11.37 -9.13 24.20
C VAL A 260 -10.58 -9.88 25.26
N LYS A 261 -9.30 -10.12 24.99
CA LYS A 261 -8.35 -10.64 25.97
C LYS A 261 -7.18 -9.67 26.13
N VAL A 262 -6.83 -9.38 27.38
CA VAL A 262 -5.67 -8.56 27.73
C VAL A 262 -4.62 -9.48 28.35
N VAL A 263 -3.41 -9.44 27.81
CA VAL A 263 -2.25 -10.18 28.31
C VAL A 263 -1.09 -9.21 28.44
N ASN A 264 -0.16 -9.53 29.32
CA ASN A 264 1.00 -8.67 29.52
C ASN A 264 2.32 -9.38 29.25
N THR A 265 3.40 -8.61 29.18
CA THR A 265 4.74 -9.13 28.85
C THR A 265 5.32 -10.11 29.87
N THR A 266 4.76 -10.21 31.08
CA THR A 266 5.13 -11.30 32.00
C THR A 266 4.53 -12.66 31.57
N GLU A 267 3.41 -12.65 30.85
CA GLU A 267 2.76 -13.84 30.30
C GLU A 267 3.31 -14.19 28.90
N THR A 268 3.46 -13.20 28.02
CA THR A 268 3.99 -13.43 26.66
C THR A 268 5.52 -13.59 26.62
N GLY A 269 6.20 -13.20 27.70
CA GLY A 269 7.63 -12.91 27.72
C GLY A 269 7.96 -11.53 27.14
N CYS A 270 9.12 -10.99 27.52
CA CYS A 270 9.53 -9.61 27.21
C CYS A 270 10.43 -9.48 25.97
N SER A 271 10.43 -10.45 25.06
CA SER A 271 11.21 -10.41 23.82
C SER A 271 10.29 -10.45 22.61
N ALA A 272 10.75 -9.91 21.47
CA ALA A 272 9.97 -9.99 20.24
C ALA A 272 9.61 -11.42 19.84
N LEU A 273 10.58 -12.33 19.94
CA LEU A 273 10.36 -13.75 19.63
C LEU A 273 9.36 -14.43 20.59
N SER A 274 9.39 -14.10 21.89
CA SER A 274 8.44 -14.68 22.84
C SER A 274 7.02 -14.17 22.61
N ILE A 275 6.86 -12.88 22.29
CA ILE A 275 5.58 -12.29 21.89
C ILE A 275 5.07 -12.97 20.62
N ARG A 276 5.89 -13.12 19.57
CA ARG A 276 5.49 -13.82 18.35
C ARG A 276 5.03 -15.25 18.61
N ARG A 277 5.79 -16.02 19.40
CA ARG A 277 5.39 -17.40 19.76
C ARG A 277 4.09 -17.46 20.56
N TYR A 278 3.80 -16.43 21.36
CA TYR A 278 2.50 -16.31 22.01
C TYR A 278 1.39 -16.10 20.98
N LEU A 279 1.61 -15.20 20.02
CA LEU A 279 0.65 -14.89 18.95
C LEU A 279 0.41 -16.08 18.01
N GLU A 280 1.44 -16.81 17.62
CA GLU A 280 1.33 -18.03 16.80
C GLU A 280 0.47 -19.09 17.50
N ARG A 281 0.66 -19.30 18.81
CA ARG A 281 -0.20 -20.20 19.61
C ARG A 281 -1.62 -19.68 19.73
N ALA A 282 -1.80 -18.39 20.01
CA ALA A 282 -3.13 -17.79 20.09
C ALA A 282 -3.89 -17.95 18.76
N TYR A 283 -3.22 -17.72 17.64
CA TYR A 283 -3.80 -17.87 16.31
C TYR A 283 -4.12 -19.33 15.96
N GLY A 284 -3.25 -20.28 16.31
CA GLY A 284 -3.44 -21.69 16.00
C GLY A 284 -4.35 -22.47 16.96
N GLU A 285 -4.48 -22.05 18.22
CA GLU A 285 -5.14 -22.84 19.28
C GLU A 285 -6.42 -22.20 19.85
N TRP A 286 -6.64 -20.89 19.68
CA TRP A 286 -7.82 -20.23 20.24
C TRP A 286 -9.05 -20.40 19.37
N ASN A 287 -10.23 -20.41 20.01
CA ASN A 287 -11.52 -20.35 19.31
C ASN A 287 -12.44 -19.30 19.96
N PRO A 288 -12.73 -18.17 19.27
CA PRO A 288 -12.16 -17.79 17.97
C PRO A 288 -10.66 -17.41 18.06
N PRO A 289 -9.88 -17.59 16.99
CA PRO A 289 -8.54 -17.03 16.91
C PRO A 289 -8.58 -15.50 16.82
N PRO A 290 -7.55 -14.78 17.27
CA PRO A 290 -7.49 -13.33 17.14
C PRO A 290 -7.68 -12.88 15.69
N LEU A 291 -8.51 -11.86 15.51
CA LEU A 291 -8.64 -11.10 14.26
C LEU A 291 -7.87 -9.77 14.37
N TYR A 292 -7.81 -9.20 15.58
CA TYR A 292 -7.12 -7.97 15.90
C TYR A 292 -6.07 -8.18 16.97
N ILE A 293 -4.90 -7.58 16.77
CA ILE A 293 -3.85 -7.44 17.76
C ILE A 293 -3.61 -5.96 18.02
N LEU A 294 -3.64 -5.56 19.29
CA LEU A 294 -3.24 -4.25 19.73
C LEU A 294 -2.03 -4.36 20.65
N LEU A 295 -0.90 -3.80 20.23
CA LEU A 295 0.27 -3.61 21.07
C LEU A 295 0.11 -2.28 21.81
N LEU A 296 0.08 -2.30 23.14
CA LEU A 296 -0.08 -1.10 23.96
C LEU A 296 1.18 -0.90 24.81
N GLY A 297 2.03 0.03 24.35
CA GLY A 297 3.34 0.34 24.91
C GLY A 297 4.31 0.74 23.80
N ASP A 298 5.31 1.55 24.15
CA ASP A 298 6.44 1.84 23.25
C ASP A 298 7.35 0.61 23.09
N ALA A 299 8.33 0.66 22.18
CA ALA A 299 9.16 -0.47 21.78
C ALA A 299 10.08 -1.02 22.90
N ASP A 300 10.32 -0.25 23.95
CA ASP A 300 11.04 -0.68 25.16
C ASP A 300 10.14 -1.49 26.12
N LEU A 301 8.84 -1.19 26.15
CA LEU A 301 7.84 -1.85 27.00
C LEU A 301 7.20 -3.06 26.32
N VAL A 302 6.91 -2.96 25.02
CA VAL A 302 6.38 -4.03 24.16
C VAL A 302 7.23 -4.09 22.89
N PRO A 303 8.28 -4.94 22.86
CA PRO A 303 9.25 -4.96 21.77
C PRO A 303 8.65 -5.10 20.38
N THR A 304 9.21 -4.36 19.43
CA THR A 304 9.01 -4.59 17.99
C THR A 304 10.08 -5.55 17.46
N ASN A 305 9.93 -6.06 16.23
CA ASN A 305 10.94 -6.95 15.64
C ASN A 305 12.00 -6.15 14.88
N TYR A 306 13.27 -6.38 15.20
CA TYR A 306 14.42 -5.72 14.57
C TYR A 306 15.19 -6.73 13.73
N PHE A 307 14.71 -7.01 12.52
CA PHE A 307 15.30 -8.06 11.66
C PHE A 307 16.13 -7.49 10.50
N TYR A 308 15.57 -6.53 9.77
CA TYR A 308 16.21 -5.97 8.58
C TYR A 308 17.14 -4.85 8.98
N ARG A 309 18.38 -4.90 8.47
CA ARG A 309 19.28 -3.75 8.55
C ARG A 309 18.83 -2.71 7.53
N HIS A 310 18.70 -1.48 7.99
CA HIS A 310 18.56 -0.33 7.13
C HIS A 310 19.74 -0.32 6.15
N PRO A 311 19.49 -0.33 4.83
CA PRO A 311 20.55 -0.50 3.83
C PRO A 311 21.62 0.59 3.86
N TYR A 312 21.35 1.73 4.52
CA TYR A 312 22.25 2.90 4.53
C TYR A 312 23.04 3.10 5.83
N HIS A 313 22.39 2.98 6.99
CA HIS A 313 23.06 3.25 8.29
C HIS A 313 23.40 1.97 9.04
N GLY A 314 23.03 0.80 8.51
CA GLY A 314 23.34 -0.51 9.07
C GLY A 314 22.64 -0.83 10.39
N THR A 315 21.86 0.11 10.94
CA THR A 315 20.98 -0.08 12.11
C THR A 315 19.82 -0.99 11.75
N LEU A 316 19.25 -1.68 12.74
CA LEU A 316 18.07 -2.51 12.50
C LEU A 316 16.81 -1.64 12.44
N THR A 317 15.95 -1.91 11.47
CA THR A 317 14.63 -1.27 11.34
C THR A 317 13.60 -2.10 12.11
N GLY A 318 12.85 -1.45 13.00
CA GLY A 318 11.76 -2.07 13.75
C GLY A 318 10.52 -2.25 12.88
N THR A 319 9.80 -3.36 13.04
CA THR A 319 8.51 -3.61 12.39
C THR A 319 7.59 -4.46 13.25
N ASP A 320 6.32 -4.07 13.32
CA ASP A 320 5.25 -4.88 13.91
C ASP A 320 4.55 -5.79 12.88
N HIS A 321 4.80 -5.60 11.57
CA HIS A 321 4.20 -6.44 10.52
C HIS A 321 4.55 -7.92 10.70
N TRP A 322 5.74 -8.21 11.24
CA TRP A 322 6.15 -9.57 11.58
C TRP A 322 5.29 -10.22 12.68
N TYR A 323 4.54 -9.47 13.47
CA TYR A 323 3.56 -10.05 14.40
C TYR A 323 2.22 -10.35 13.76
N SER A 324 1.99 -9.89 12.52
CA SER A 324 0.78 -10.18 11.77
C SER A 324 0.90 -11.38 10.83
N THR A 325 2.12 -11.84 10.51
CA THR A 325 2.36 -13.02 9.64
C THR A 325 2.56 -14.28 10.49
N LEU A 326 1.46 -14.87 10.92
CA LEU A 326 1.37 -15.95 11.92
C LEU A 326 1.18 -17.34 11.30
N SER A 327 0.89 -17.42 10.01
CA SER A 327 0.83 -18.65 9.23
C SER A 327 1.68 -18.53 7.95
N GLY A 328 1.99 -19.66 7.34
CA GLY A 328 2.75 -19.69 6.08
C GLY A 328 4.17 -19.12 6.18
N THR A 329 4.69 -18.68 5.04
CA THR A 329 6.03 -18.07 4.91
C THR A 329 6.00 -16.76 4.12
N ASP A 330 4.80 -16.25 3.81
CA ASP A 330 4.60 -15.04 3.02
C ASP A 330 4.49 -13.79 3.90
N TYR A 331 4.26 -12.64 3.25
CA TYR A 331 4.16 -11.33 3.89
C TYR A 331 2.70 -10.81 3.96
N ILE A 332 1.71 -11.64 3.65
CA ILE A 332 0.31 -11.26 3.80
C ILE A 332 -0.05 -11.39 5.29
N PRO A 333 -0.61 -10.35 5.93
CA PRO A 333 -0.95 -10.42 7.34
C PRO A 333 -2.15 -11.37 7.57
N ASP A 334 -2.06 -12.28 8.52
CA ASP A 334 -3.17 -13.14 8.97
C ASP A 334 -4.15 -12.41 9.90
N VAL A 335 -3.71 -11.31 10.49
CA VAL A 335 -4.43 -10.53 11.51
C VAL A 335 -4.20 -9.04 11.34
N PHE A 336 -5.19 -8.23 11.71
CA PHE A 336 -5.03 -6.78 11.74
C PHE A 336 -4.25 -6.37 12.97
N ILE A 337 -3.16 -5.62 12.78
CA ILE A 337 -2.31 -5.16 13.88
C ILE A 337 -2.25 -3.64 13.96
N GLY A 338 -2.25 -3.13 15.19
CA GLY A 338 -1.97 -1.74 15.50
C GLY A 338 -1.19 -1.58 16.80
N ARG A 339 -0.60 -0.40 16.99
CA ARG A 339 0.13 -0.04 18.20
C ARG A 339 -0.40 1.27 18.79
N ILE A 340 -0.57 1.30 20.11
CA ILE A 340 -0.63 2.52 20.91
C ILE A 340 0.75 2.69 21.55
N PRO A 341 1.64 3.52 20.99
CA PRO A 341 2.96 3.75 21.54
C PRO A 341 2.84 4.70 22.73
N ALA A 342 3.22 4.22 23.91
CA ALA A 342 3.15 5.00 25.15
C ALA A 342 4.27 4.55 26.09
N ASN A 343 5.00 5.53 26.64
CA ASN A 343 6.11 5.28 27.57
C ASN A 343 5.62 5.16 29.02
N ASN A 344 4.42 5.65 29.31
CA ASN A 344 3.83 5.63 30.64
C ASN A 344 2.30 5.60 30.60
N LEU A 345 1.70 5.39 31.78
CA LEU A 345 0.26 5.23 31.90
C LEU A 345 -0.54 6.48 31.51
N THR A 346 0.02 7.68 31.72
CA THR A 346 -0.62 8.96 31.38
C THR A 346 -0.76 9.10 29.86
N GLU A 347 0.32 8.86 29.11
CA GLU A 347 0.30 8.84 27.64
C GLU A 347 -0.65 7.78 27.10
N ALA A 348 -0.62 6.57 27.68
CA ALA A 348 -1.51 5.49 27.30
C ALA A 348 -2.99 5.89 27.47
N PHE A 349 -3.34 6.49 28.62
CA PHE A 349 -4.70 6.99 28.83
C PHE A 349 -5.08 8.12 27.87
N TYR A 350 -4.14 9.02 27.54
CA TYR A 350 -4.40 10.10 26.60
C TYR A 350 -4.82 9.56 25.23
N ILE A 351 -4.07 8.59 24.68
CA ILE A 351 -4.38 7.98 23.38
C ILE A 351 -5.67 7.14 23.46
N VAL A 352 -5.83 6.29 24.49
CA VAL A 352 -7.04 5.47 24.66
C VAL A 352 -8.29 6.35 24.79
N ASN A 353 -8.25 7.41 25.60
CA ASN A 353 -9.38 8.31 25.78
C ASN A 353 -9.71 9.07 24.49
N LYS A 354 -8.69 9.51 23.73
CA LYS A 354 -8.90 10.17 22.44
C LYS A 354 -9.60 9.24 21.44
N THR A 355 -9.15 7.98 21.35
CA THR A 355 -9.77 6.96 20.50
C THR A 355 -11.22 6.70 20.88
N ILE A 356 -11.50 6.53 22.17
CA ILE A 356 -12.88 6.34 22.66
C ILE A 356 -13.73 7.58 22.36
N SER A 357 -13.19 8.78 22.64
CA SER A 357 -13.89 10.05 22.40
C SER A 357 -14.24 10.25 20.93
N TYR A 358 -13.35 9.90 19.99
CA TYR A 358 -13.65 10.01 18.56
C TYR A 358 -14.83 9.11 18.16
N ARG A 359 -14.99 7.95 18.81
CA ARG A 359 -16.11 7.03 18.54
C ARG A 359 -17.41 7.43 19.23
N THR A 360 -17.35 7.98 20.44
CA THR A 360 -18.55 8.32 21.23
C THR A 360 -19.03 9.75 21.03
N SER A 361 -18.12 10.65 20.65
CA SER A 361 -18.36 12.07 20.42
C SER A 361 -17.49 12.52 19.23
N PRO A 362 -17.79 12.03 18.02
CA PRO A 362 -17.03 12.41 16.83
C PRO A 362 -17.16 13.91 16.55
N PRO A 363 -16.21 14.52 15.82
CA PRO A 363 -16.28 15.93 15.45
C PRO A 363 -17.64 16.28 14.83
N SER A 364 -18.33 17.27 15.41
CA SER A 364 -19.66 17.70 14.97
C SER A 364 -19.61 18.66 13.77
N ASN A 365 -18.47 19.31 13.54
CA ASN A 365 -18.25 20.18 12.39
C ASN A 365 -18.26 19.35 11.09
N PRO A 366 -19.24 19.51 10.19
CA PRO A 366 -19.29 18.76 8.93
C PRO A 366 -18.08 19.00 8.04
N GLY A 367 -17.46 20.18 8.14
CA GLY A 367 -16.26 20.55 7.40
C GLY A 367 -15.07 19.63 7.72
N PHE A 368 -14.98 19.12 8.96
CA PHE A 368 -13.94 18.17 9.36
C PHE A 368 -13.82 17.04 8.34
N TYR A 369 -14.93 16.37 8.01
CA TYR A 369 -14.97 15.21 7.12
C TYR A 369 -14.72 15.51 5.63
N ARG A 370 -14.54 16.77 5.26
CA ARG A 370 -14.19 17.20 3.89
C ARG A 370 -12.86 17.92 3.81
N ASN A 371 -12.32 18.38 4.94
CA ASN A 371 -11.09 19.15 4.99
C ASN A 371 -9.88 18.21 4.98
N VAL A 372 -9.00 18.43 4.03
CA VAL A 372 -7.71 17.75 3.91
C VAL A 372 -6.63 18.82 3.94
N THR A 373 -5.52 18.52 4.60
CA THR A 373 -4.33 19.37 4.58
C THR A 373 -3.19 18.60 3.94
N VAL A 374 -2.56 19.22 2.95
CA VAL A 374 -1.30 18.75 2.37
C VAL A 374 -0.21 19.72 2.78
N ALA A 375 0.79 19.22 3.50
CA ALA A 375 1.95 19.96 3.93
C ALA A 375 3.21 19.37 3.30
N ALA A 376 4.07 20.21 2.74
CA ALA A 376 5.22 19.75 1.98
C ALA A 376 6.37 20.75 1.98
N TYR A 377 7.59 20.24 1.99
CA TYR A 377 8.79 21.03 1.76
C TYR A 377 9.19 21.03 0.28
N PHE A 378 9.36 22.20 -0.34
CA PHE A 378 10.02 22.30 -1.64
C PHE A 378 11.53 22.36 -1.39
N GLN A 379 12.17 21.20 -1.51
CA GLN A 379 13.62 21.08 -1.40
C GLN A 379 14.27 21.49 -2.72
N ASP A 380 15.18 22.44 -2.66
CA ASP A 380 15.98 22.92 -3.79
C ASP A 380 17.32 23.46 -3.24
N SER A 381 18.26 22.53 -3.07
CA SER A 381 19.57 22.76 -2.48
C SER A 381 20.53 23.44 -3.45
N ASN A 382 20.38 23.21 -4.76
CA ASN A 382 21.20 23.81 -5.81
C ASN A 382 20.67 25.18 -6.33
N ARG A 383 19.42 25.52 -5.99
CA ARG A 383 18.70 26.77 -6.29
C ARG A 383 18.42 26.99 -7.77
N ASP A 384 18.17 25.92 -8.51
CA ASP A 384 17.81 26.00 -9.92
C ASP A 384 16.30 26.21 -10.15
N GLY A 385 15.49 26.17 -9.08
CA GLY A 385 14.04 26.34 -9.13
C GLY A 385 13.28 25.05 -9.44
N TYR A 386 13.97 23.91 -9.50
CA TYR A 386 13.41 22.57 -9.64
C TYR A 386 13.40 21.87 -8.27
N GLU A 387 12.37 21.05 -8.04
CA GLU A 387 12.29 20.28 -6.80
C GLU A 387 13.37 19.18 -6.81
N ASP A 388 14.20 19.07 -5.78
CA ASP A 388 15.17 17.96 -5.66
C ASP A 388 14.47 16.62 -5.33
N ARG A 389 13.31 16.72 -4.65
CA ARG A 389 12.49 15.59 -4.20
C ARG A 389 11.11 15.65 -4.83
N ARG A 390 10.25 14.72 -4.43
CA ARG A 390 8.85 14.66 -4.87
C ARG A 390 7.88 15.07 -3.77
N PHE A 391 8.31 15.82 -2.76
CA PHE A 391 7.46 16.10 -1.61
C PHE A 391 6.22 16.91 -2.03
N VAL A 392 6.44 18.03 -2.71
CA VAL A 392 5.37 18.88 -3.26
C VAL A 392 4.62 18.15 -4.36
N LYS A 393 5.29 17.53 -5.33
CA LYS A 393 4.58 16.79 -6.40
C LYS A 393 3.69 15.68 -5.84
N THR A 394 4.16 14.88 -4.87
CA THR A 394 3.34 13.85 -4.22
C THR A 394 2.14 14.47 -3.49
N SER A 395 2.36 15.57 -2.76
CA SER A 395 1.27 16.27 -2.08
C SER A 395 0.25 16.88 -3.04
N GLU A 396 0.68 17.39 -4.20
CA GLU A 396 -0.22 17.92 -5.24
C GLU A 396 -0.98 16.80 -5.97
N GLU A 397 -0.36 15.64 -6.22
CA GLU A 397 -1.05 14.46 -6.77
C GLU A 397 -2.14 13.94 -5.82
N ILE A 398 -1.83 13.88 -4.51
CA ILE A 398 -2.82 13.56 -3.47
C ILE A 398 -3.94 14.61 -3.46
N ARG A 399 -3.58 15.89 -3.50
CA ARG A 399 -4.54 17.00 -3.54
C ARG A 399 -5.49 16.88 -4.74
N ASP A 400 -4.94 16.71 -5.94
CA ASP A 400 -5.72 16.71 -7.18
C ASP A 400 -6.67 15.53 -7.22
N ASN A 401 -6.21 14.35 -6.77
CA ASN A 401 -7.05 13.19 -6.60
C ASN A 401 -8.19 13.44 -5.60
N LEU A 402 -7.89 13.93 -4.39
CA LEU A 402 -8.91 14.17 -3.36
C LEU A 402 -9.87 15.31 -3.74
N THR A 403 -9.39 16.33 -4.44
CA THR A 403 -10.24 17.41 -4.98
C THR A 403 -11.23 16.84 -6.00
N ALA A 404 -10.82 15.88 -6.84
CA ALA A 404 -11.73 15.19 -7.76
C ALA A 404 -12.82 14.37 -7.05
N PHE A 405 -12.61 14.01 -5.78
CA PHE A 405 -13.60 13.42 -4.88
C PHE A 405 -14.34 14.46 -4.00
N ASN A 406 -14.29 15.74 -4.35
CA ASN A 406 -14.94 16.86 -3.64
C ASN A 406 -14.43 17.12 -2.21
N TYR A 407 -13.20 16.72 -1.89
CA TYR A 407 -12.54 17.19 -0.67
C TYR A 407 -12.04 18.63 -0.84
N SER A 408 -12.05 19.38 0.26
CA SER A 408 -11.47 20.72 0.36
C SER A 408 -10.03 20.59 0.85
N VAL A 409 -9.07 20.83 -0.05
CA VAL A 409 -7.65 20.59 0.24
C VAL A 409 -6.90 21.91 0.46
N ARG A 410 -6.40 22.11 1.68
CA ARG A 410 -5.51 23.23 2.05
C ARG A 410 -4.05 22.83 1.79
N ARG A 411 -3.30 23.73 1.17
CA ARG A 411 -1.85 23.61 0.99
C ARG A 411 -1.13 24.37 2.10
N ILE A 412 -0.10 23.76 2.68
CA ILE A 412 0.81 24.40 3.64
C ILE A 412 2.23 24.02 3.22
N TYR A 413 2.77 24.78 2.27
CA TYR A 413 4.06 24.46 1.68
C TYR A 413 5.12 25.46 2.11
N TYR A 414 6.34 24.95 2.29
CA TYR A 414 7.47 25.72 2.77
C TYR A 414 8.67 25.60 1.83
N THR A 415 9.40 26.71 1.67
CA THR A 415 10.77 26.71 1.16
C THR A 415 11.49 27.96 1.66
N PRO A 416 12.83 27.98 1.80
CA PRO A 416 13.54 29.18 2.20
C PRO A 416 13.26 30.34 1.25
N SER A 417 13.25 31.58 1.76
CA SER A 417 12.91 32.77 0.97
C SER A 417 13.85 33.03 -0.22
N TYR A 418 15.06 32.48 -0.20
CA TYR A 418 16.03 32.57 -1.29
C TYR A 418 15.84 31.51 -2.39
N VAL A 419 14.91 30.56 -2.21
CA VAL A 419 14.51 29.58 -3.21
C VAL A 419 13.27 30.10 -3.94
N ASN A 420 13.27 29.96 -5.28
CA ASN A 420 12.16 30.34 -6.14
C ASN A 420 11.62 29.11 -6.89
N PRO A 421 10.62 28.41 -6.33
CA PRO A 421 10.04 27.23 -6.95
C PRO A 421 9.40 27.55 -8.30
N THR A 422 9.74 26.78 -9.33
CA THR A 422 9.19 26.95 -10.69
C THR A 422 8.78 25.65 -11.34
N HIS A 423 9.46 24.54 -11.06
CA HIS A 423 9.21 23.23 -11.67
C HIS A 423 9.26 22.12 -10.61
N TYR A 424 8.61 21.00 -10.90
CA TYR A 424 8.87 19.75 -10.19
C TYR A 424 10.24 19.19 -10.58
N ASN A 425 10.69 18.15 -9.89
CA ASN A 425 11.95 17.46 -10.18
C ASN A 425 12.14 17.14 -11.67
N ASP A 426 13.33 17.44 -12.22
CA ASP A 426 13.72 17.09 -13.59
C ASP A 426 14.74 15.96 -13.56
N GLY A 427 14.24 14.75 -13.25
CA GLY A 427 15.10 13.61 -12.96
C GLY A 427 14.34 12.37 -12.50
N TYR A 428 14.79 11.74 -11.41
CA TYR A 428 14.23 10.46 -10.94
C TYR A 428 12.74 10.51 -10.66
N PHE A 429 12.28 11.62 -10.08
CA PHE A 429 10.99 11.70 -9.43
C PHE A 429 9.90 12.27 -10.34
N ALA A 430 10.29 13.00 -11.39
CA ALA A 430 9.41 13.75 -12.27
C ALA A 430 10.14 14.17 -13.56
N SER A 431 9.42 14.80 -14.49
CA SER A 431 9.92 15.12 -15.84
C SER A 431 10.16 16.63 -16.02
N GLY A 432 10.46 17.33 -14.94
CA GLY A 432 10.68 18.78 -14.95
C GLY A 432 9.41 19.57 -15.26
N GLU A 433 8.23 19.03 -15.00
CA GLU A 433 6.98 19.70 -15.35
C GLU A 433 6.85 21.02 -14.56
N PRO A 434 6.35 22.10 -15.17
CA PRO A 434 6.18 23.37 -14.47
C PRO A 434 5.18 23.22 -13.32
N LEU A 435 5.45 23.91 -12.22
CA LEU A 435 4.50 23.98 -11.11
C LEU A 435 3.19 24.62 -11.60
N PRO A 436 2.04 24.20 -11.03
CA PRO A 436 0.78 24.90 -11.26
C PRO A 436 0.94 26.40 -11.02
N PRO A 437 0.35 27.28 -11.86
CA PRO A 437 0.47 28.72 -11.68
C PRO A 437 0.12 29.22 -10.27
N SER A 438 -0.81 28.53 -9.57
CA SER A 438 -1.19 28.85 -8.20
C SER A 438 -0.10 28.64 -7.15
N LEU A 439 1.01 27.98 -7.48
CA LEU A 439 2.17 27.76 -6.60
C LEU A 439 3.33 28.71 -6.90
N LEU A 440 3.25 29.53 -7.95
CA LEU A 440 4.34 30.43 -8.30
C LEU A 440 4.36 31.65 -7.36
N ARG A 441 5.55 32.05 -6.91
CA ARG A 441 5.75 33.29 -6.13
C ARG A 441 5.24 34.51 -6.88
N SER A 442 5.46 34.56 -8.20
CA SER A 442 4.96 35.63 -9.08
C SER A 442 3.43 35.77 -9.08
N ASN A 443 2.72 34.71 -8.71
CA ASN A 443 1.27 34.67 -8.57
C ASN A 443 0.81 34.75 -7.10
N GLY A 444 1.72 35.07 -6.17
CA GLY A 444 1.42 35.38 -4.78
C GLY A 444 1.45 34.20 -3.80
N PHE A 445 1.90 33.01 -4.21
CA PHE A 445 2.08 31.91 -3.25
C PHE A 445 3.30 32.18 -2.37
N ALA A 446 3.09 32.19 -1.05
CA ALA A 446 4.08 32.72 -0.09
C ALA A 446 5.23 31.75 0.24
N TRP A 447 4.98 30.43 0.19
CA TRP A 447 5.94 29.38 0.56
C TRP A 447 6.52 29.49 1.98
N ASP A 448 5.70 29.95 2.92
CA ASP A 448 6.08 30.26 4.31
C ASP A 448 5.36 29.36 5.33
N GLY A 449 4.78 28.23 4.89
CA GLY A 449 4.05 27.33 5.77
C GLY A 449 4.90 26.84 6.94
N ASP A 450 4.35 26.82 8.15
CA ASP A 450 5.08 26.48 9.36
C ASP A 450 4.31 25.54 10.32
N GLU A 451 4.91 25.27 11.49
CA GLU A 451 4.29 24.48 12.56
C GLU A 451 2.96 25.08 13.04
N GLY A 452 2.86 26.41 13.09
CA GLY A 452 1.66 27.14 13.48
C GLY A 452 0.53 26.89 12.50
N ASP A 453 0.80 27.03 11.19
CA ASP A 453 -0.16 26.75 10.13
C ASP A 453 -0.70 25.32 10.18
N ILE A 454 0.19 24.34 10.35
CA ILE A 454 -0.19 22.92 10.44
C ILE A 454 -1.02 22.67 11.69
N THR A 455 -0.60 23.23 12.83
CA THR A 455 -1.32 23.11 14.10
C THR A 455 -2.71 23.71 13.98
N ASP A 456 -2.83 24.92 13.42
CA ASP A 456 -4.10 25.59 13.20
C ASP A 456 -5.01 24.81 12.24
N ALA A 457 -4.46 24.22 11.17
CA ALA A 457 -5.23 23.38 10.26
C ALA A 457 -5.75 22.11 10.94
N VAL A 458 -4.96 21.47 11.80
CA VAL A 458 -5.39 20.30 12.57
C VAL A 458 -6.46 20.70 13.59
N MET A 459 -6.24 21.76 14.36
CA MET A 459 -7.14 22.21 15.43
C MET A 459 -8.46 22.78 14.89
N SER A 460 -8.45 23.39 13.70
CA SER A 460 -9.66 23.86 13.02
C SER A 460 -10.47 22.74 12.35
N GLY A 461 -9.92 21.52 12.29
CA GLY A 461 -10.59 20.32 11.84
C GLY A 461 -10.15 19.88 10.45
N THR A 462 -9.07 19.10 10.41
CA THR A 462 -8.57 18.37 9.24
C THR A 462 -8.82 16.87 9.42
N LEU A 463 -9.49 16.22 8.46
CA LEU A 463 -9.69 14.76 8.46
C LEU A 463 -8.41 14.01 8.08
N ILE A 464 -7.73 14.47 7.03
CA ILE A 464 -6.51 13.84 6.50
C ILE A 464 -5.40 14.89 6.45
N LEU A 465 -4.30 14.62 7.15
CA LEU A 465 -3.06 15.38 7.03
C LEU A 465 -2.03 14.53 6.29
N ASN A 466 -1.65 14.96 5.09
CA ASN A 466 -0.46 14.48 4.41
C ASN A 466 0.69 15.44 4.73
N HIS A 467 1.85 14.91 5.12
CA HIS A 467 3.06 15.68 5.38
C HIS A 467 4.23 15.00 4.65
N ARG A 468 4.96 15.74 3.82
CA ARG A 468 6.10 15.24 3.04
C ARG A 468 7.34 16.10 3.18
#